data_AF-A0A918FG58-F1
#
_entry.id   AF-A0A918FG58-F1
#
_cell.length_a   1.000
_cell.length_b   1.000
_cell.length_c   1.000
_cell.angle_alpha   90.00
_cell.angle_beta   90.00
_cell.angle_gamma   90.00
#
_symmetry.space_group_name_H-M   'P 1'
#
loop_
_entity.id
_entity.type
_entity.pdbx_description
1 polymer ?
#
loop_
_entity_poly.entity_id
_entity_poly.type
_entity_poly.pdbx_seq_one_letter_code
_entity_poly.pdbx_strand_id
1 'polypeptide(L)' 'MLEYITITKDARTGLVVALGGTEQAAGILQTAGGFLNAPGPRSDYHCLPHGLHAQEQRLKTTAAAHALMCPALPAPGP' A
#
# COMPACT_ATOMS: atom_id res chain seq x y z
N MET A 1 7.96 -1.60 -15.15
CA MET A 1 7.34 -1.20 -13.86
C MET A 1 6.56 0.08 -14.12
N LEU A 2 5.34 0.23 -13.60
CA LEU A 2 4.66 1.53 -13.65
C LEU A 2 5.32 2.43 -12.60
N GLU A 3 5.80 3.61 -13.00
CA GLU A 3 6.44 4.59 -12.08
C GLU A 3 5.44 5.25 -11.11
N TYR A 4 4.14 4.97 -11.27
CA TYR A 4 3.10 5.43 -10.38
C TYR A 4 2.43 4.27 -9.65
N ILE A 5 1.93 4.57 -8.45
CA ILE A 5 1.18 3.66 -7.60
C ILE A 5 -0.28 4.08 -7.56
N THR A 6 -1.19 3.11 -7.67
CA THR A 6 -2.64 3.34 -7.51
C THR A 6 -3.13 2.55 -6.31
N ILE A 7 -3.74 3.24 -5.32
CA ILE A 7 -4.47 2.60 -4.23
C ILE A 7 -5.96 2.69 -4.54
N THR A 8 -6.64 1.56 -4.59
CA THR A 8 -8.07 1.48 -4.94
C THR A 8 -8.77 0.40 -4.12
N LYS A 9 -10.10 0.39 -4.16
CA LYS A 9 -10.91 -0.69 -3.58
C LYS A 9 -11.32 -1.66 -4.69
N ASP A 10 -10.94 -2.93 -4.56
CA ASP A 10 -11.42 -3.99 -5.43
C ASP A 10 -12.91 -4.25 -5.14
N ALA A 11 -13.76 -4.00 -6.12
CA ALA A 11 -15.20 -4.18 -5.99
C ALA A 11 -15.61 -5.65 -5.81
N ARG A 12 -14.81 -6.60 -6.30
CA ARG A 12 -15.10 -8.04 -6.21
C ARG A 12 -14.84 -8.59 -4.82
N THR A 13 -13.72 -8.19 -4.21
CA THR A 13 -13.29 -8.70 -2.90
C THR A 13 -13.59 -7.75 -1.75
N GLY A 14 -13.89 -6.48 -2.05
CA GLY A 14 -14.05 -5.42 -1.07
C GLY A 14 -12.72 -4.95 -0.43
N LEU A 15 -11.58 -5.50 -0.86
CA LEU A 15 -10.27 -5.17 -0.30
C LEU A 15 -9.74 -3.85 -0.85
N VAL A 16 -8.96 -3.16 -0.04
CA VAL A 16 -8.08 -2.09 -0.54
C VAL A 16 -6.83 -2.73 -1.13
N VAL A 17 -6.53 -2.41 -2.37
CA VAL A 17 -5.38 -2.93 -3.13
C VAL A 17 -4.51 -1.77 -3.61
N ALA A 18 -3.21 -2.01 -3.70
CA ALA A 18 -2.24 -1.12 -4.32
C ALA A 18 -1.57 -1.82 -5.51
N LEU A 19 -1.55 -1.12 -6.64
CA LEU A 19 -1.06 -1.62 -7.93
C LEU A 19 0.08 -0.72 -8.45
N GLY A 20 1.10 -1.34 -9.05
CA GLY A 20 2.26 -0.62 -9.59
C GLY A 20 3.21 -0.11 -8.50
N GLY A 21 3.96 0.95 -8.80
CA GLY A 21 4.97 1.51 -7.92
C GLY A 21 6.32 0.78 -7.95
N THR A 22 7.25 1.27 -7.14
CA THR A 22 8.60 0.71 -6.97
C THR A 22 8.69 -0.27 -5.80
N GLU A 23 9.78 -1.03 -5.68
CA GLU A 23 10.03 -1.85 -4.47
C GLU A 23 10.11 -0.99 -3.19
N GLN A 24 10.59 0.25 -3.31
CA GLN A 24 10.57 1.20 -2.20
C GLN A 24 9.12 1.55 -1.79
N ALA A 25 8.24 1.80 -2.77
CA ALA A 25 6.82 2.03 -2.50
C ALA A 25 6.16 0.80 -1.86
N ALA A 26 6.52 -0.41 -2.28
CA ALA A 26 6.09 -1.66 -1.66
C ALA A 26 6.51 -1.74 -0.18
N GLY A 27 7.74 -1.34 0.15
CA GLY A 27 8.21 -1.25 1.54
C GLY A 27 7.41 -0.24 2.37
N ILE A 28 7.10 0.93 1.81
CA ILE A 28 6.27 1.95 2.47
C ILE A 28 4.84 1.43 2.72
N LEU A 29 4.21 0.79 1.73
CA LEU A 29 2.88 0.19 1.88
C LEU A 29 2.82 -0.84 3.02
N GLN A 30 3.84 -1.70 3.12
CA GLN A 30 3.93 -2.72 4.16
C GLN A 30 4.15 -2.10 5.54
N THR A 31 5.07 -1.14 5.66
CA THR A 31 5.45 -0.55 6.95
C THR A 31 4.43 0.45 7.49
N ALA A 32 3.97 1.39 6.66
CA ALA A 32 3.05 2.45 7.08
C ALA A 32 1.58 2.02 7.04
N GLY A 33 1.21 1.21 6.04
CA GLY A 33 -0.17 0.78 5.82
C GLY A 33 -0.50 -0.61 6.34
N GLY A 34 0.50 -1.47 6.56
CA GLY A 34 0.28 -2.89 6.86
C GLY A 34 -0.32 -3.65 5.68
N PHE A 35 -0.02 -3.24 4.44
CA PHE A 35 -0.38 -4.00 3.26
C PHE A 35 0.42 -5.31 3.20
N LEU A 36 -0.17 -6.36 2.65
CA LEU A 36 0.44 -7.66 2.42
C LEU A 36 0.72 -7.84 0.92
N ASN A 37 1.78 -8.58 0.58
CA ASN A 37 2.00 -9.04 -0.79
C ASN A 37 0.94 -10.08 -1.16
N ALA A 38 0.39 -9.94 -2.36
CA ALA A 38 -0.57 -10.85 -2.93
C ALA A 38 -0.14 -11.23 -4.36
N PRO A 39 -0.08 -12.54 -4.68
CA PRO A 39 0.30 -12.97 -6.01
C PRO A 39 -0.80 -12.62 -7.01
N GLY A 40 -0.41 -11.94 -8.11
CA GLY A 40 -1.33 -11.53 -9.17
C GLY A 40 -0.98 -12.14 -10.53
N PRO A 41 -1.97 -12.30 -11.44
CA PRO A 41 -1.76 -12.97 -12.73
C PRO A 41 -0.86 -12.21 -13.71
N ARG A 42 -0.55 -10.94 -13.45
CA ARG A 42 0.34 -10.10 -14.28
C ARG A 42 1.58 -9.60 -13.52
N SER A 43 1.42 -9.35 -12.23
CA SER A 43 2.44 -8.91 -11.31
C SER A 43 1.91 -9.11 -9.90
N ASP A 44 2.81 -9.30 -8.94
CA ASP A 44 2.47 -9.16 -7.53
C ASP A 44 1.85 -7.78 -7.29
N TYR A 45 0.85 -7.77 -6.42
CA TYR A 45 0.20 -6.55 -5.94
C TYR A 45 0.19 -6.55 -4.42
N HIS A 46 -0.23 -5.44 -3.83
CA HIS A 46 -0.37 -5.34 -2.39
C HIS A 46 -1.83 -5.17 -2.01
N CYS A 47 -2.26 -5.73 -0.88
CA CYS A 47 -3.61 -5.50 -0.36
C CYS A 47 -3.64 -5.41 1.15
N LEU A 48 -4.63 -4.70 1.69
CA LEU A 48 -4.90 -4.75 3.12
C LEU A 48 -5.39 -6.16 3.53
N PRO A 49 -5.12 -6.58 4.78
CA PRO A 49 -5.64 -7.83 5.32
C PRO A 49 -7.17 -7.93 5.22
N HIS A 50 -7.64 -9.16 5.04
CA HIS A 50 -9.06 -9.47 5.14
C HIS A 50 -9.58 -9.23 6.56
N GLY A 51 -10.88 -8.97 6.68
CA GLY A 51 -11.56 -8.85 7.98
C GLY A 51 -11.40 -7.49 8.69
N LEU A 52 -10.61 -6.56 8.15
CA LEU A 52 -10.53 -5.20 8.68
C LEU A 52 -11.86 -4.47 8.54
N HIS A 53 -12.29 -3.79 9.60
CA HIS A 53 -13.45 -2.90 9.56
C HIS A 53 -13.16 -1.67 8.69
N ALA A 54 -14.22 -1.04 8.16
CA ALA A 54 -14.08 0.10 7.26
C ALA A 54 -13.25 1.26 7.84
N GLN A 55 -13.32 1.47 9.15
CA GLN A 55 -12.51 2.50 9.83
C GLN A 55 -11.02 2.14 9.83
N GLU A 56 -10.67 0.89 10.09
CA GLU A 56 -9.28 0.43 10.06
C GLU A 56 -8.71 0.46 8.65
N GLN A 57 -9.51 0.06 7.65
CA GLN A 57 -9.14 0.18 6.25
C GLN A 57 -8.82 1.63 5.89
N ARG A 58 -9.68 2.57 6.31
CA ARG A 58 -9.48 4.01 6.07
C ARG A 58 -8.20 4.53 6.72
N LEU A 59 -7.99 4.25 8.00
CA LEU A 59 -6.81 4.71 8.74
C LEU A 59 -5.50 4.20 8.10
N LYS A 60 -5.44 2.91 7.81
CA LYS A 60 -4.26 2.28 7.18
C LYS A 60 -4.00 2.79 5.76
N THR A 61 -5.07 2.97 4.98
CA THR A 61 -4.97 3.52 3.61
C THR A 61 -4.48 4.96 3.63
N THR A 62 -5.00 5.80 4.53
CA THR A 62 -4.54 7.19 4.70
C THR A 62 -3.08 7.24 5.15
N ALA A 63 -2.68 6.41 6.12
CA ALA A 63 -1.29 6.35 6.56
C ALA A 63 -0.33 5.94 5.43
N ALA A 64 -0.71 4.93 4.64
CA ALA A 64 0.05 4.49 3.47
C ALA A 64 0.15 5.60 2.41
N ALA A 65 -0.98 6.20 2.03
CA ALA A 65 -1.01 7.27 1.03
C ALA A 65 -0.19 8.48 1.48
N HIS A 66 -0.28 8.86 2.76
CA HIS A 66 0.50 9.95 3.33
C HIS A 66 2.00 9.65 3.28
N ALA A 67 2.43 8.45 3.68
CA ALA A 67 3.84 8.06 3.66
C ALA A 67 4.41 7.96 2.23
N LEU A 68 3.60 7.61 1.24
CA LEU A 68 4.00 7.60 -0.18
C LEU A 68 4.19 9.01 -0.74
N MET A 69 3.38 9.99 -0.30
CA MET A 69 3.45 11.38 -0.77
C MET A 69 4.47 12.22 0.00
N CYS A 70 4.66 11.93 1.28
CA CYS A 70 5.62 12.57 2.17
C CYS A 70 6.48 11.49 2.84
N PRO A 71 7.37 10.81 2.09
CA PRO A 71 8.29 9.86 2.68
C PRO A 71 9.13 10.63 3.71
N ALA A 72 9.12 10.15 4.96
CA ALA A 72 10.02 10.68 5.97
C ALA A 72 11.44 10.60 5.39
N LEU A 73 12.10 11.76 5.28
CA LEU A 73 13.50 11.81 4.88
C LEU A 73 14.28 10.85 5.78
N PRO A 74 15.18 10.01 5.24
CA PRO A 74 16.05 9.22 6.09
C PRO A 74 16.73 10.18 7.06
N ALA A 75 16.74 9.82 8.36
CA ALA A 75 17.43 10.62 9.36
C ALA A 75 18.86 10.92 8.86
N PRO A 76 19.37 12.16 9.02
CA PRO A 76 20.76 12.44 8.69
C PRO A 76 21.62 11.41 9.43
N GLY A 77 22.45 10.68 8.68
CA GLY A 77 23.35 9.68 9.24
C GLY A 77 24.27 10.30 10.30
N PRO A 78 24.85 9.47 11.19
CA PRO A 78 25.69 9.93 12.30
C PRO A 78 26.89 10.75 11.83
#